data_AF-A0A1Y5DMY2-F1
#
_entry.id   AF-A0A1Y5DMY2-F1
#
_cell.length_a   1.000
_cell.length_b   1.000
_cell.length_c   1.000
_cell.angle_alpha   90.00
_cell.angle_beta   90.00
_cell.angle_gamma   90.00
#
_symmetry.space_group_name_H-M   'P 1'
#
loop_
_entity.id
_entity.type
_entity.pdbx_description
1 polymer ?
#
loop_
_entity_poly.entity_id
_entity_poly.type
_entity_poly.pdbx_seq_one_letter_code
_entity_poly.pdbx_strand_id
1 'polypeptide(L)'
;IKKSNMAIELNPAGLRKPVAEQYPSRDILEVAYELDIPITFGSDAHAVKQIGFKYKELVSLAKEIGYTKCASFDNRERTLVSF
;
A
#
# COMPACT_ATOMS: atom_id res chain seq x y z
N ILE A 1 -12.07 1.51 -9.06
CA ILE A 1 -11.05 0.55 -8.57
C ILE A 1 -11.59 -0.88 -8.55
N LYS A 2 -12.51 -1.24 -7.64
CA LYS A 2 -13.05 -2.61 -7.54
C LYS A 2 -13.63 -3.17 -8.85
N LYS A 3 -14.54 -2.43 -9.50
CA LYS A 3 -15.15 -2.81 -10.79
C LYS A 3 -14.13 -3.08 -11.91
N SER A 4 -12.96 -2.45 -11.83
CA SER A 4 -11.88 -2.56 -12.82
C SER A 4 -10.80 -3.57 -12.40
N ASN A 5 -11.03 -4.32 -11.31
CA ASN A 5 -10.08 -5.29 -10.77
C ASN A 5 -8.67 -4.73 -10.48
N MET A 6 -8.58 -3.47 -10.05
CA MET A 6 -7.31 -2.80 -9.75
C MET A 6 -6.84 -3.02 -8.31
N ALA A 7 -5.55 -2.79 -8.05
CA ALA A 7 -4.98 -2.68 -6.71
C ALA A 7 -4.72 -1.21 -6.34
N ILE A 8 -4.62 -0.92 -5.05
CA ILE A 8 -4.21 0.39 -4.52
C ILE A 8 -2.75 0.31 -4.07
N GLU A 9 -1.95 1.32 -4.40
CA GLU A 9 -0.61 1.45 -3.84
C GLU A 9 -0.69 2.09 -2.45
N LEU A 10 -0.12 1.42 -1.45
CA LEU A 10 0.14 1.94 -0.12
C LEU A 10 1.57 2.49 -0.08
N ASN A 11 1.69 3.80 0.16
CA ASN A 11 2.88 4.57 -0.11
C ASN A 11 3.24 5.55 1.03
N PRO A 12 4.46 5.50 1.59
CA PRO A 12 4.89 6.34 2.70
C PRO A 12 5.38 7.73 2.28
N ALA A 13 5.31 8.09 1.00
CA ALA A 13 5.82 9.37 0.50
C ALA A 13 5.15 10.58 1.16
N GLY A 14 3.87 10.50 1.50
CA GLY A 14 3.16 11.59 2.17
C GLY A 14 3.70 11.91 3.57
N LEU A 15 4.34 10.95 4.25
CA LEU A 15 5.06 11.18 5.52
C LEU A 15 6.29 12.08 5.35
N ARG A 16 6.79 12.26 4.11
CA ARG A 16 7.87 13.20 3.77
C ARG A 16 7.35 14.57 3.32
N LYS A 17 6.03 14.75 3.26
CA LYS A 17 5.33 15.95 2.80
C LYS A 17 4.60 16.59 4.00
N PRO A 18 4.13 17.84 3.87
CA PRO A 18 3.42 18.51 4.96
C PRO A 18 2.16 17.80 5.47
N VAL A 19 1.55 16.92 4.66
CA VAL A 19 0.40 16.10 5.08
C VAL A 19 0.75 15.13 6.20
N ALA A 20 2.02 14.72 6.31
CA ALA A 20 2.53 13.85 7.37
C ALA A 20 1.75 12.54 7.57
N GLU A 21 1.17 12.01 6.49
CA GLU A 21 0.39 10.76 6.45
C GLU A 21 0.79 9.95 5.21
N GLN A 22 0.71 8.61 5.29
CA GLN A 22 0.83 7.74 4.13
C GLN A 22 -0.34 7.93 3.15
N TYR A 23 -0.13 7.51 1.90
CA TYR A 23 -1.18 7.45 0.89
C TYR A 23 -1.60 6.00 0.64
N PRO A 24 -2.91 5.71 0.55
CA PRO A 24 -4.00 6.58 0.99
C PRO A 24 -4.05 6.71 2.53
N SER A 25 -4.90 7.61 3.03
CA SER A 25 -5.15 7.73 4.47
C SER A 25 -5.72 6.42 5.05
N ARG A 26 -5.65 6.28 6.37
CA ARG A 26 -6.17 5.08 7.07
C ARG A 26 -7.64 4.80 6.71
N ASP A 27 -8.50 5.81 6.78
CA ASP A 27 -9.94 5.66 6.53
C ASP A 27 -10.24 5.12 5.12
N ILE A 28 -9.52 5.60 4.12
CA ILE A 28 -9.66 5.12 2.74
C ILE A 28 -9.15 3.68 2.62
N LEU A 29 -8.09 3.33 3.35
CA LEU A 29 -7.51 1.99 3.36
C LEU A 29 -8.45 0.98 4.04
N GLU A 30 -9.16 1.38 5.10
CA GLU A 30 -10.20 0.59 5.77
C GLU A 30 -11.39 0.33 4.82
N VAL A 31 -11.89 1.35 4.13
CA VAL A 31 -12.93 1.18 3.10
C VAL A 31 -12.45 0.30 1.94
N ALA A 32 -11.19 0.42 1.53
CA ALA A 32 -10.61 -0.45 0.51
C ALA A 32 -10.57 -1.91 0.95
N TYR A 33 -10.28 -2.16 2.23
CA TYR A 33 -10.30 -3.50 2.82
C TYR A 33 -11.71 -4.10 2.82
N GLU A 34 -12.71 -3.33 3.29
CA GLU A 34 -14.12 -3.75 3.30
C GLU A 34 -14.65 -4.11 1.90
N LEU A 35 -14.12 -3.46 0.86
CA LEU A 35 -14.47 -3.72 -0.54
C LEU A 35 -13.64 -4.84 -1.19
N ASP A 36 -12.82 -5.56 -0.42
CA ASP A 36 -11.88 -6.59 -0.90
C ASP A 36 -10.99 -6.06 -2.04
N ILE A 37 -10.50 -4.82 -1.93
CA ILE A 37 -9.56 -4.23 -2.89
C ILE A 37 -8.14 -4.58 -2.43
N PRO A 38 -7.33 -5.26 -3.26
CA PRO A 38 -5.97 -5.61 -2.90
C PRO A 38 -5.07 -4.37 -2.85
N ILE A 39 -4.06 -4.42 -1.99
CA ILE A 39 -3.03 -3.38 -1.87
C ILE A 39 -1.70 -3.87 -2.43
N THR A 40 -0.83 -2.94 -2.83
CA THR A 40 0.59 -3.18 -3.14
C THR A 40 1.43 -2.12 -2.44
N PHE A 41 2.71 -2.38 -2.20
CA PHE A 41 3.60 -1.44 -1.50
C PHE A 41 4.49 -0.70 -2.49
N GLY A 42 4.62 0.61 -2.32
CA GLY A 42 5.55 1.44 -3.09
C GLY A 42 6.18 2.51 -2.22
N SER A 43 7.48 2.78 -2.39
CA SER A 43 8.19 3.80 -1.59
C SER A 43 8.19 5.20 -2.21
N ASP A 44 7.91 5.26 -3.51
CA ASP A 44 8.03 6.45 -4.37
C ASP A 44 9.38 7.17 -4.14
N ALA A 45 10.44 6.36 -4.15
CA ALA A 45 11.79 6.78 -3.87
C ALA A 45 12.39 7.54 -5.06
N HIS A 46 12.76 8.78 -4.81
CA HIS A 46 13.54 9.63 -5.72
C HIS A 46 15.01 9.74 -5.29
N ALA A 47 15.42 9.00 -4.26
CA ALA A 47 16.79 8.85 -3.79
C ALA A 47 16.99 7.49 -3.11
N VAL A 48 18.21 6.95 -3.13
CA VAL A 48 18.54 5.62 -2.55
C VAL A 48 18.06 5.46 -1.11
N LYS A 49 18.25 6.50 -0.28
CA LYS A 49 17.83 6.50 1.13
C LYS A 49 16.31 6.41 1.35
N GLN A 50 15.50 6.59 0.30
CA GLN A 50 14.04 6.52 0.37
C GLN A 50 13.51 5.13 0.04
N ILE A 51 14.35 4.23 -0.50
CA ILE A 51 13.98 2.85 -0.77
C ILE A 51 13.58 2.18 0.56
N GLY A 52 12.36 1.64 0.61
CA GLY A 52 11.82 1.01 1.81
C GLY A 52 11.57 1.96 2.99
N PHE A 53 11.58 3.29 2.76
CA PHE A 53 11.28 4.28 3.79
C PHE A 53 9.96 3.94 4.49
N LYS A 54 9.96 3.80 5.82
CA LYS A 54 8.76 3.51 6.63
C LYS A 54 8.01 2.22 6.27
N TYR A 55 8.67 1.27 5.60
CA TYR A 55 8.02 0.02 5.16
C TYR A 55 7.44 -0.80 6.32
N LYS A 56 8.14 -0.89 7.46
CA LYS A 56 7.68 -1.65 8.63
C LYS A 56 6.41 -1.05 9.22
N GLU A 57 6.33 0.27 9.27
CA GLU A 57 5.15 1.00 9.73
C GLU A 57 3.95 0.78 8.80
N LEU A 58 4.17 0.81 7.48
CA LEU A 58 3.12 0.50 6.50
C LEU A 58 2.61 -0.94 6.60
N VAL A 59 3.52 -1.91 6.78
CA VAL A 59 3.13 -3.31 7.02
C VAL A 59 2.31 -3.45 8.29
N SER A 60 2.70 -2.75 9.37
CA SER A 60 1.98 -2.79 10.64
C SER A 60 0.56 -2.21 10.47
N LEU A 61 0.45 -1.03 9.85
CA LEU A 61 -0.83 -0.41 9.53
C LEU A 61 -1.74 -1.33 8.69
N ALA A 62 -1.20 -1.93 7.63
CA ALA A 62 -1.98 -2.83 6.78
C ALA A 62 -2.48 -4.06 7.55
N LYS A 63 -1.64 -4.63 8.44
CA LYS A 63 -2.02 -5.76 9.30
C LYS A 63 -3.06 -5.39 10.34
N GLU A 64 -2.96 -4.21 10.94
CA GLU A 64 -3.97 -3.69 11.88
C GLU A 64 -5.35 -3.56 11.23
N ILE A 65 -5.41 -3.15 9.96
CA ILE A 65 -6.67 -3.05 9.20
C ILE A 65 -7.22 -4.44 8.84
N GLY A 66 -6.35 -5.44 8.70
CA GLY A 66 -6.74 -6.83 8.42
C GLY A 66 -6.15 -7.41 7.13
N TYR A 67 -5.31 -6.66 6.41
CA TYR A 67 -4.61 -7.19 5.25
C TYR A 67 -3.56 -8.23 5.66
N THR A 68 -3.57 -9.37 4.98
CA THR A 68 -2.59 -10.46 5.18
C THR A 68 -1.79 -10.79 3.91
N LYS A 69 -2.23 -10.25 2.76
CA LYS A 69 -1.63 -10.45 1.44
C LYS A 69 -1.62 -9.16 0.65
N CYS A 70 -0.59 -8.96 -0.17
CA CYS A 70 -0.49 -7.84 -1.11
C CYS A 70 -0.39 -8.36 -2.54
N ALA A 71 -0.74 -7.51 -3.49
CA ALA A 71 -0.58 -7.74 -4.91
C ALA A 71 0.89 -7.55 -5.32
N SER A 72 1.46 -8.60 -5.88
CA SER A 72 2.69 -8.56 -6.67
C SER A 72 2.33 -8.66 -8.15
N PHE A 73 3.14 -8.04 -9.01
CA PHE A 73 2.93 -8.04 -10.45
C PHE A 73 4.21 -8.47 -11.16
N ASP A 74 4.09 -9.49 -12.00
CA ASP A 74 5.13 -9.91 -12.94
C ASP A 74 4.51 -9.97 -14.33
N ASN A 75 5.13 -9.34 -15.33
CA ASN A 75 4.56 -9.24 -16.69
C ASN A 75 3.09 -8.78 -16.75
N ARG A 76 2.69 -7.87 -15.84
CA ARG A 76 1.30 -7.40 -15.63
C ARG A 76 0.32 -8.46 -15.12
N GLU A 77 0.78 -9.66 -14.81
CA GLU A 77 0.00 -10.68 -14.13
C GLU A 77 0.07 -10.47 -12.62
N ARG A 78 -1.10 -10.42 -11.97
CA ARG A 78 -1.20 -10.19 -10.53
C ARG A 78 -1.21 -11.50 -9.76
N THR A 79 -0.34 -11.61 -8.78
CA THR A 79 -0.38 -12.67 -7.75
C THR A 79 -0.55 -12.06 -6.36
N LEU A 80 -1.14 -12.81 -5.43
CA LEU A 80 -1.24 -12.38 -4.03
C LEU A 80 -0.18 -13.09 -3.21
N VAL A 81 0.68 -12.32 -2.55
CA VAL A 81 1.77 -12.81 -1.70
C VAL A 81 1.54 -12.38 -0.25
N SER A 82 1.85 -13.27 0.70
CA SER A 82 1.76 -12.95 2.13
C SER A 82 2.93 -12.06 2.55
N PHE A 83 2.69 -11.15 3.50
CA PHE A 83 3.70 -10.21 4.03
C PHE A 83 3.57 -10.01 5.54
#